data_AF-A0A2V9AWI5-F1
#
_entry.id   AF-A0A2V9AWI5-F1
#
_cell.length_a   1.000
_cell.length_b   1.000
_cell.length_c   1.000
_cell.angle_alpha   90.00
_cell.angle_beta   90.00
_cell.angle_gamma   90.00
#
_symmetry.space_group_name_H-M   'P 1'
#
loop_
_entity.id
_entity.type
_entity.pdbx_description
1 polymer ?
#
loop_
_entity_poly.entity_id
_entity_poly.type
_entity_poly.pdbx_seq_one_letter_code
_entity_poly.pdbx_strand_id
1 'polypeptide(L)'
;MNDCALKDLHETELKLERLLKQLGLAPNSPEQKAWEAYRDAQLAALYPPGDVSSYGSVYPLCLAVLKKALTEGRIRDLKALTTSGEGDVCYGYRASSNKSN
;
A
#
# COMPACT_ATOMS: atom_id res chain seq x y z
N MET A 1 -13.86 -14.77 10.77
CA MET A 1 -13.89 -14.07 9.46
C MET A 1 -13.03 -12.82 9.47
N ASN A 2 -13.11 -11.97 10.50
CA ASN A 2 -12.25 -10.79 10.64
C ASN A 2 -10.75 -11.15 10.65
N ASP A 3 -10.37 -12.24 11.32
CA ASP A 3 -8.97 -12.70 11.41
C ASP A 3 -8.34 -13.00 10.05
N CYS A 4 -9.09 -13.56 9.11
CA CYS A 4 -8.59 -13.84 7.77
C CYS A 4 -8.29 -12.53 7.02
N ALA A 5 -9.17 -11.53 7.12
CA ALA A 5 -8.97 -10.24 6.46
C ALA A 5 -7.81 -9.44 7.07
N LEU A 6 -7.63 -9.51 8.40
CA LEU A 6 -6.48 -8.92 9.07
C LEU A 6 -5.17 -9.59 8.64
N LYS A 7 -5.16 -10.92 8.54
CA LYS A 7 -4.00 -11.67 8.03
C LYS A 7 -3.69 -11.31 6.58
N ASP A 8 -4.70 -11.27 5.72
CA ASP A 8 -4.56 -10.88 4.31
C ASP A 8 -4.01 -9.46 4.14
N LEU A 9 -4.50 -8.52 4.96
CA LEU A 9 -3.98 -7.16 4.99
C LEU A 9 -2.50 -7.17 5.38
N HIS A 10 -2.14 -7.86 6.47
CA HIS A 10 -0.77 -7.94 6.94
C HIS A 10 0.17 -8.53 5.88
N GLU A 11 -0.23 -9.62 5.22
CA GLU A 11 0.54 -10.20 4.11
C GLU A 11 0.73 -9.22 2.94
N THR A 12 -0.26 -8.37 2.69
CA THR A 12 -0.22 -7.35 1.63
C THR A 12 0.69 -6.18 2.01
N GLU A 13 0.66 -5.75 3.27
CA GLU A 13 1.57 -4.73 3.81
C GLU A 13 3.03 -5.22 3.72
N LEU A 14 3.30 -6.47 4.09
CA LEU A 14 4.62 -7.09 3.91
C LEU A 14 5.07 -7.14 2.44
N LYS A 15 4.14 -7.36 1.50
CA LYS A 15 4.45 -7.30 0.06
C LYS A 15 4.85 -5.89 -0.36
N LEU A 16 4.14 -4.86 0.12
CA LEU A 16 4.49 -3.47 -0.14
C LEU A 16 5.87 -3.12 0.43
N GLU A 17 6.14 -3.46 1.69
CA GLU A 17 7.44 -3.22 2.33
C GLU A 17 8.60 -3.85 1.55
N ARG A 18 8.43 -5.11 1.11
CA ARG A 18 9.42 -5.79 0.27
C ARG A 18 9.65 -5.04 -1.04
N LEU A 19 8.58 -4.58 -1.70
CA LEU A 19 8.68 -3.82 -2.95
C LEU A 19 9.39 -2.48 -2.73
N LEU A 20 9.05 -1.73 -1.68
CA LEU A 20 9.72 -0.49 -1.33
C LEU A 20 11.23 -0.72 -1.16
N LYS A 21 11.62 -1.76 -0.42
CA LYS A 21 13.03 -2.15 -0.26
C LYS A 21 13.71 -2.47 -1.60
N GLN A 22 13.04 -3.18 -2.50
CA GLN A 22 13.57 -3.48 -3.84
C GLN A 22 13.77 -2.22 -4.70
N LEU A 23 12.90 -1.22 -4.53
CA LEU A 23 12.98 0.07 -5.20
C LEU A 23 13.93 1.06 -4.52
N GLY A 24 14.59 0.68 -3.43
CA GLY A 24 15.45 1.59 -2.65
C GLY A 24 14.68 2.68 -1.90
N LEU A 25 13.37 2.54 -1.76
CA LEU A 25 12.52 3.48 -1.03
C LEU A 25 12.49 3.09 0.45
N ALA A 26 12.83 4.05 1.30
CA ALA A 26 12.69 3.89 2.74
C ALA A 26 11.20 3.89 3.12
N PRO A 27 10.76 3.08 4.10
CA PRO A 27 9.36 3.09 4.58
C PRO A 27 8.89 4.46 5.09
N ASN A 28 9.81 5.30 5.56
CA ASN A 28 9.54 6.65 6.06
C ASN A 28 9.84 7.77 5.05
N SER A 29 10.07 7.43 3.78
CA SER A 29 10.30 8.39 2.69
C SER A 29 9.10 9.33 2.51
N PRO A 30 9.31 10.58 2.04
CA PRO A 30 8.22 11.54 1.82
C PRO A 30 7.12 11.00 0.90
N GLU A 31 7.48 10.29 -0.16
CA GLU A 31 6.55 9.73 -1.13
C GLU A 31 5.68 8.62 -0.51
N GLN A 32 6.27 7.78 0.34
CA GLN A 32 5.54 6.73 1.05
C GLN A 32 4.60 7.33 2.10
N LYS A 33 5.06 8.33 2.87
CA LYS A 33 4.23 9.04 3.85
C LYS A 33 3.06 9.77 3.18
N ALA A 34 3.29 10.39 2.02
CA ALA A 34 2.23 11.05 1.26
C ALA A 34 1.16 10.05 0.80
N TRP A 35 1.56 8.85 0.35
CA TRP A 35 0.62 7.80 0.01
C TRP A 35 -0.15 7.27 1.23
N GLU A 36 0.51 7.10 2.39
CA GLU A 36 -0.14 6.69 3.63
C GLU A 36 -1.17 7.72 4.10
N ALA A 37 -0.84 9.01 4.02
CA ALA A 37 -1.79 10.09 4.31
C ALA A 37 -3.01 10.06 3.37
N TYR A 38 -2.80 9.82 2.08
CA TYR A 38 -3.90 9.60 1.13
C TYR A 38 -4.76 8.39 1.53
N ARG A 39 -4.14 7.23 1.80
CA ARG A 39 -4.84 6.00 2.21
C ARG A 39 -5.70 6.25 3.45
N ASP A 40 -5.11 6.87 4.46
CA ASP A 40 -5.78 7.11 5.74
C ASP A 40 -6.92 8.12 5.58
N ALA A 41 -6.76 9.15 4.72
CA ALA A 41 -7.82 10.08 4.37
C ALA A 41 -8.99 9.40 3.64
N GLN A 42 -8.72 8.46 2.72
CA GLN A 42 -9.78 7.70 2.04
C GLN A 42 -10.56 6.80 3.02
N LEU A 43 -9.85 6.14 3.94
CA LEU A 43 -10.51 5.32 4.96
C LEU A 43 -11.34 6.16 5.92
N ALA A 44 -10.84 7.34 6.32
CA ALA A 44 -11.59 8.28 7.15
C ALA A 44 -12.79 8.90 6.42
N ALA A 45 -12.76 9.06 5.10
CA ALA A 45 -13.92 9.51 4.34
C ALA A 45 -15.04 8.46 4.31
N LEU A 46 -14.68 7.18 4.23
CA LEU A 46 -15.63 6.05 4.26
C LEU A 46 -16.13 5.73 5.67
N TYR A 47 -15.24 5.85 6.65
CA TYR A 47 -15.51 5.66 8.07
C TYR A 47 -15.05 6.89 8.84
N PRO A 48 -15.88 7.95 8.87
CA PRO A 48 -15.57 9.16 9.60
C PRO A 48 -15.19 8.85 11.06
N PRO A 49 -14.12 9.49 11.57
CA PRO A 49 -13.74 9.36 12.97
C PRO A 49 -14.90 9.93 13.81
N GLY A 50 -15.58 9.05 14.52
CA GLY A 50 -16.80 9.33 15.26
C GLY A 50 -17.13 8.15 16.17
N ASP A 51 -18.40 7.89 16.44
CA ASP A 51 -18.80 6.74 17.25
C ASP A 51 -18.61 5.43 16.49
N VAL A 52 -17.39 4.90 16.54
CA VAL A 52 -16.99 3.64 15.90
C VAL A 52 -17.86 2.46 16.37
N SER A 53 -18.51 2.58 17.53
CA SER A 53 -19.42 1.56 18.05
C SER A 53 -20.69 1.40 17.20
N SER A 54 -21.09 2.43 16.43
CA SER A 54 -22.26 2.39 15.54
C SER A 54 -22.04 1.54 14.29
N TYR A 55 -20.80 1.25 13.91
CA TYR A 55 -20.48 0.46 12.71
C TYR A 55 -20.57 -1.06 12.93
N GLY A 56 -20.73 -1.49 14.19
CA GLY A 56 -20.91 -2.89 14.55
C GLY A 56 -19.66 -3.75 14.38
N SER A 57 -19.81 -5.05 14.67
CA SER A 57 -18.70 -6.03 14.72
C SER A 57 -18.06 -6.33 13.36
N VAL A 58 -18.67 -5.90 12.25
CA VAL A 58 -18.15 -6.05 10.90
C VAL A 58 -17.12 -4.97 10.54
N TYR A 59 -17.09 -3.86 11.28
CA TYR A 59 -16.23 -2.71 10.98
C TYR A 59 -14.74 -3.07 10.80
N PRO A 60 -14.10 -3.86 11.71
CA PRO A 60 -12.70 -4.23 11.53
C PRO A 60 -12.43 -5.03 10.25
N LEU A 61 -13.40 -5.86 9.83
CA LEU A 61 -13.32 -6.62 8.58
C LEU A 61 -13.35 -5.68 7.38
N CYS A 62 -14.32 -4.77 7.32
CA CYS A 62 -14.44 -3.84 6.20
C CYS A 62 -13.23 -2.92 6.09
N LEU A 63 -12.75 -2.40 7.23
CA LEU A 63 -11.55 -1.55 7.26
C LEU A 63 -10.33 -2.31 6.73
N ALA A 64 -10.14 -3.57 7.15
CA ALA A 64 -9.04 -4.41 6.67
C ALA A 64 -9.13 -4.68 5.16
N VAL A 65 -10.32 -4.99 4.65
CA VAL A 65 -10.56 -5.23 3.21
C VAL A 65 -10.26 -3.98 2.39
N LEU A 66 -10.73 -2.81 2.81
CA LEU A 66 -10.50 -1.55 2.09
C LEU A 66 -9.03 -1.12 2.15
N LYS A 67 -8.40 -1.23 3.32
CA LYS A 67 -6.96 -0.94 3.47
C LYS A 67 -6.10 -1.87 2.61
N LYS A 68 -6.48 -3.15 2.52
CA LYS A 68 -5.82 -4.13 1.63
C LYS A 68 -5.93 -3.68 0.17
N ALA A 69 -7.14 -3.33 -0.30
CA ALA A 69 -7.35 -2.89 -1.67
C ALA A 69 -6.53 -1.65 -2.05
N LEU A 70 -6.44 -0.66 -1.16
CA LEU A 70 -5.59 0.53 -1.35
C LEU A 70 -4.09 0.17 -1.39
N THR A 71 -3.65 -0.74 -0.53
CA THR A 71 -2.27 -1.26 -0.50
C THR A 71 -1.92 -2.02 -1.77
N GLU A 72 -2.82 -2.86 -2.28
CA GLU A 72 -2.66 -3.53 -3.58
C GLU A 72 -2.59 -2.53 -4.73
N GLY A 73 -3.37 -1.45 -4.68
CA GLY A 73 -3.28 -0.33 -5.61
C GLY A 73 -1.88 0.28 -5.65
N ARG A 74 -1.32 0.61 -4.48
CA ARG A 74 0.05 1.14 -4.37
C ARG A 74 1.08 0.20 -4.98
N ILE A 75 0.97 -1.10 -4.70
CA ILE A 75 1.86 -2.11 -5.29
C ILE A 75 1.76 -2.10 -6.82
N ARG A 76 0.54 -2.00 -7.38
CA ARG A 76 0.34 -1.92 -8.84
C ARG A 76 0.99 -0.66 -9.42
N ASP A 77 0.75 0.49 -8.80
CA ASP A 77 1.29 1.78 -9.27
C ASP A 77 2.82 1.79 -9.25
N LEU A 78 3.43 1.33 -8.15
CA LEU A 78 4.89 1.25 -8.03
C LEU A 78 5.51 0.31 -9.07
N LYS A 79 4.86 -0.83 -9.35
CA LYS A 79 5.30 -1.76 -10.41
C LYS A 79 5.19 -1.12 -11.80
N ALA A 80 4.10 -0.42 -12.08
CA ALA A 80 3.92 0.29 -13.35
C ALA A 80 5.00 1.36 -13.57
N LEU A 81 5.41 2.06 -12.51
CA LEU A 81 6.50 3.04 -12.56
C LEU A 81 7.92 2.43 -12.68
N THR A 82 8.03 1.12 -12.57
CA THR A 82 9.30 0.36 -12.70
C THR A 82 9.43 -0.30 -14.07
N THR A 83 8.34 -0.81 -14.63
CA THR A 83 8.34 -1.47 -15.93
C THR A 83 8.50 -0.43 -17.05
N SER A 84 9.52 -0.59 -17.88
CA SER A 84 9.64 0.14 -19.17
C SER A 84 9.43 -0.86 -20.30
N GLY A 85 8.43 -0.60 -21.15
CA GLY A 85 8.37 -1.24 -22.47
C GLY A 85 9.47 -0.68 -23.39
N GLU A 86 9.78 -1.37 -24.48
CA GLU A 86 10.68 -0.80 -25.49
C GLU A 86 10.12 0.55 -25.99
N GLY A 87 10.91 1.62 -25.85
CA GLY A 87 10.52 2.98 -26.21
C GLY A 87 9.83 3.80 -25.10
N ASP A 88 9.58 3.22 -23.92
CA ASP A 88 9.09 3.98 -22.77
C ASP A 88 10.24 4.70 -22.06
N VAL A 89 10.23 6.04 -22.13
CA VAL A 89 11.23 6.93 -21.53
C VAL A 89 10.78 7.51 -20.19
N CYS A 90 9.57 7.18 -19.73
CA CYS A 90 8.92 7.80 -18.57
C CYS A 90 9.02 6.94 -17.28
N TYR A 91 9.88 5.92 -17.25
CA TYR A 91 10.08 5.09 -16.05
C TYR A 91 10.87 5.85 -14.97
N GLY A 92 10.38 5.79 -13.72
CA GLY A 92 10.87 6.63 -12.63
C GLY A 92 11.71 5.89 -11.58
N TYR A 93 11.26 4.70 -11.17
CA TYR A 93 11.97 3.94 -10.13
C TYR A 93 12.95 2.96 -10.76
N ARG A 94 14.25 3.19 -10.54
CA ARG A 94 15.28 2.21 -10.87
C ARG A 94 15.29 1.16 -9.76
N ALA A 95 15.01 -0.10 -10.10
CA ALA A 95 15.26 -1.20 -9.17
C ALA A 95 16.71 -1.09 -8.70
N SER A 96 16.94 -1.12 -7.38
CA SER A 96 18.30 -1.06 -6.84
C SER A 96 19.03 -2.32 -7.29
N SER A 97 19.87 -2.20 -8.31
CA SER A 97 20.74 -3.29 -8.73
C SER A 97 21.72 -3.54 -7.58
N ASN A 98 21.56 -4.63 -6.84
CA ASN A 98 22.66 -5.21 -6.09
C ASN A 98 23.72 -5.61 -7.12
N LYS A 99 24.63 -4.69 -7.45
CA LYS A 99 25.90 -5.02 -8.05
C LYS A 99 26.76 -5.63 -6.94
N SER A 100 26.64 -6.93 -6.75
CA SER A 100 27.73 -7.70 -6.14
C SER A 100 28.79 -7.89 -7.23
N ASN A 101 29.91 -7.17 -7.09
CA ASN A 101 31.20 -7.56 -7.66
C ASN A 101 31.83 -8.59 -6.72
#